data_AF-A0AAU0HHL0-F1
#
_entry.id   AF-A0AAU0HHL0-F1
#
_cell.length_a   1.000
_cell.length_b   1.000
_cell.length_c   1.000
_cell.angle_alpha   90.00
_cell.angle_beta   90.00
_cell.angle_gamma   90.00
#
_symmetry.space_group_name_H-M   'P 1'
#
loop_
_entity.id
_entity.type
_entity.pdbx_description
1 polymer ?
#
loop_
_entity_poly.entity_id
_entity_poly.type
_entity_poly.pdbx_seq_one_letter_code
_entity_poly.pdbx_strand_id
1 'polypeptide(L)'
;MSEGDGKPKSKDDQGKILRQYPTLIGAALGGFVVLAAVYIFNFRNHPFSGSSADWGALGDFFGGMLNPLLSFLALIAILQTIKLQQQSLETTRQELKLSTEELRGSRKALEEQKKSLDDQRFESAFFKRAELLFSERNSLLKNANKSQFDYQIQCGEGENLEKIVLGSAYSKPSGREKFKEDTALPADAYRVVNEHFTKINAERILSYSSVQRQIIGTLSFACQSRDPKTYIDIVLSVLTVPEIAFVCAMIQALDPRTMSYIYQSDVISSINLVKLSDYTDRRYLRGLQEAIHSTR
;
A
#
# COMPACT_ATOMS: atom_id res chain seq x y z
N MET A 1 32.58 15.56 14.04
CA MET A 1 33.12 16.93 13.84
C MET A 1 32.23 17.60 12.80
N SER A 2 31.39 18.57 13.12
CA SER A 2 31.59 19.71 13.99
C SER A 2 30.33 19.98 14.84
N GLU A 3 30.47 19.87 16.16
CA GLU A 3 29.57 20.53 17.12
C GLU A 3 29.77 22.04 16.96
N GLY A 4 28.85 22.69 16.25
CA GLY A 4 28.70 24.14 16.28
C GLY A 4 27.61 24.48 17.28
N ASP A 5 28.01 24.73 18.52
CA ASP A 5 27.20 25.17 19.65
C ASP A 5 26.53 26.52 19.31
N GLY A 6 25.35 26.45 18.69
CA GLY A 6 24.45 27.57 18.45
C GLY A 6 23.25 27.45 19.37
N LYS A 7 23.47 27.35 20.70
CA LYS A 7 22.37 27.38 21.67
C LYS A 7 21.50 28.62 21.41
N PRO A 8 20.18 28.46 21.22
CA PRO A 8 19.29 29.60 21.13
C PRO A 8 19.43 30.40 22.42
N LYS A 9 19.74 31.70 22.31
CA LYS A 9 19.73 32.59 23.47
C LYS A 9 18.35 32.49 24.10
N SER A 10 18.32 31.93 25.31
CA SER A 10 17.09 31.57 26.01
C SER A 10 16.14 32.77 26.13
N LYS A 11 14.84 32.52 26.28
CA LYS A 11 13.78 33.52 26.49
C LYS A 11 14.15 34.61 27.53
N ASP A 12 15.11 34.35 28.42
CA ASP A 12 15.68 35.33 29.35
C ASP A 12 16.34 36.54 28.68
N ASP A 13 17.00 36.39 27.53
CA ASP A 13 17.68 37.51 26.88
C ASP A 13 16.69 38.49 26.24
N GLN A 14 15.57 38.00 25.71
CA GLN A 14 14.48 38.86 25.22
C GLN A 14 13.75 39.55 26.38
N GLY A 15 13.51 38.84 27.49
CA GLY A 15 12.91 39.41 28.70
C GLY A 15 13.77 40.50 29.35
N LYS A 16 15.10 40.36 29.31
CA LYS A 16 16.04 41.38 29.82
C LYS A 16 16.02 42.67 28.99
N ILE A 17 15.94 42.57 27.67
CA ILE A 17 15.89 43.75 26.77
C ILE A 17 14.60 44.53 26.98
N LEU A 18 13.45 43.83 27.03
CA LEU A 18 12.15 44.48 27.26
C LEU A 18 12.06 45.20 28.62
N ARG A 19 12.79 44.71 29.63
CA ARG A 19 12.84 45.30 30.97
C ARG A 19 13.64 46.62 31.04
N GLN A 20 14.47 46.92 30.05
CA GLN A 20 15.33 48.12 30.02
C GLN A 20 14.67 49.35 29.39
N TYR A 21 13.61 49.19 28.59
CA TYR A 21 12.87 50.31 28.00
C TYR A 21 12.27 51.30 29.03
N PRO A 22 11.59 50.87 30.10
CA PRO A 22 11.04 51.82 31.08
C PRO A 22 12.14 52.60 31.82
N THR A 23 13.31 51.99 32.04
CA THR A 23 14.46 52.70 32.64
C THR A 23 15.08 53.72 31.70
N LEU A 24 15.15 53.44 30.39
CA LEU A 24 15.66 54.39 29.39
C LEU A 24 14.71 55.57 29.19
N ILE A 25 13.40 55.31 29.14
CA ILE A 25 12.37 56.36 29.05
C ILE A 25 12.38 57.21 30.32
N GLY A 26 12.48 56.58 31.50
CA GLY A 26 12.59 57.29 32.78
C GLY A 26 13.84 58.17 32.88
N ALA A 27 14.99 57.69 32.39
CA ALA A 27 16.23 58.47 32.36
C ALA A 27 16.14 59.66 31.39
N ALA A 28 15.52 59.47 30.22
CA ALA A 28 15.32 60.55 29.25
C ALA A 28 14.38 61.65 29.79
N LEU A 29 13.25 61.25 30.39
CA LEU A 29 12.32 62.18 31.05
C LEU A 29 12.98 62.89 32.23
N GLY A 30 13.74 62.16 33.06
CA GLY A 30 14.49 62.74 34.18
C GLY A 30 15.53 63.76 33.72
N GLY A 31 16.28 63.46 32.66
CA GLY A 31 17.24 64.38 32.06
C GLY A 31 16.57 65.66 31.53
N PHE A 32 15.42 65.53 30.86
CA PHE A 32 14.64 66.68 30.40
C PHE A 32 14.16 67.56 31.56
N VAL A 33 13.64 66.95 32.63
CA VAL A 33 13.18 67.68 33.83
C VAL A 33 14.35 68.40 34.52
N VAL A 34 15.52 67.78 34.62
CA VAL A 34 16.71 68.42 35.20
C VAL A 34 17.16 69.60 34.35
N LEU A 35 17.22 69.47 33.02
CA LEU A 35 17.57 70.57 32.13
C LEU A 35 16.57 71.73 32.22
N ALA A 36 15.27 71.42 32.25
CA ALA A 36 14.22 72.42 32.44
C ALA A 36 14.33 73.11 33.80
N ALA A 37 14.62 72.36 34.87
CA ALA A 37 14.79 72.91 36.23
C ALA A 37 16.02 73.81 36.34
N VAL A 38 17.17 73.40 35.77
CA VAL A 38 18.39 74.21 35.73
C VAL A 38 18.16 75.49 34.95
N TYR A 39 17.47 75.42 33.81
CA TYR A 39 17.11 76.59 33.01
C TYR A 39 16.21 77.55 33.79
N ILE A 40 15.09 77.06 34.35
CA ILE A 40 14.17 77.87 35.17
C ILE A 40 14.89 78.52 36.34
N PHE A 41 15.76 77.77 37.03
CA PHE A 41 16.52 78.28 38.17
C PHE A 41 17.51 79.38 37.78
N ASN A 42 18.21 79.22 36.66
CA ASN A 42 19.20 80.19 36.18
C ASN A 42 18.53 81.51 35.73
N PHE A 43 17.36 81.43 35.10
CA PHE A 43 16.64 82.58 34.56
C PHE A 43 15.50 83.12 35.44
N ARG A 44 15.32 82.59 36.67
CA ARG A 44 14.18 82.94 37.55
C ARG A 44 14.04 84.43 37.88
N ASN A 45 15.14 85.19 37.79
CA ASN A 45 15.19 86.62 38.14
C ASN A 45 15.12 87.54 36.90
N HIS A 46 15.00 86.98 35.70
CA HIS A 46 14.83 87.75 34.46
C HIS A 46 13.33 87.89 34.10
N PRO A 47 12.87 89.07 33.63
CA PRO A 47 11.51 89.21 33.13
C PRO A 47 11.30 88.34 31.89
N PHE A 48 10.08 87.82 31.70
CA PHE A 48 9.72 87.08 30.50
C PHE A 48 9.94 87.95 29.25
N SER A 49 10.60 87.40 28.24
CA SER A 49 10.78 88.11 26.98
C SER A 49 9.46 88.24 26.23
N GLY A 50 9.14 89.46 25.80
CA GLY A 50 8.02 89.76 24.89
C GLY A 50 8.36 89.56 23.41
N SER A 51 9.60 89.19 23.07
CA SER A 51 10.05 88.93 21.71
C SER A 51 9.87 87.46 21.35
N SER A 52 9.14 87.18 20.27
CA SER A 52 8.98 85.82 19.73
C SER A 52 10.33 85.19 19.31
N ALA A 53 11.33 86.02 18.95
CA ALA A 53 12.65 85.54 18.52
C ALA A 53 13.43 84.84 19.65
N ASP A 54 13.29 85.29 20.89
CA ASP A 54 14.01 84.70 22.04
C ASP A 54 13.47 83.31 22.39
N TRP A 55 12.16 83.11 22.20
CA TRP A 55 11.53 81.79 22.31
C TRP A 55 11.95 80.85 21.17
N GLY A 56 12.21 81.39 19.97
CA GLY A 56 12.81 80.65 18.86
C GLY A 56 14.22 80.16 19.19
N ALA A 57 15.10 81.03 19.68
CA ALA A 57 16.47 80.67 20.05
C ALA A 57 16.54 79.63 21.20
N LEU A 58 15.60 79.70 22.14
CA LEU A 58 15.45 78.69 23.19
C LEU A 58 15.05 77.32 22.59
N GLY A 59 14.09 77.32 21.67
CA GLY A 59 13.69 76.14 20.92
C GLY A 59 14.85 75.53 20.13
N ASP A 60 15.69 76.37 19.52
CA ASP A 60 16.88 75.93 18.76
C ASP A 60 17.95 75.32 19.67
N PHE A 61 18.16 75.84 20.88
CA PHE A 61 19.10 75.25 21.84
C PHE A 61 18.64 73.85 22.31
N PHE A 62 17.39 73.72 22.74
CA PHE A 62 16.83 72.42 23.15
C PHE A 62 16.72 71.47 21.96
N GLY A 63 16.28 71.94 20.80
CA GLY A 63 16.21 71.17 19.56
C GLY A 63 17.59 70.69 19.12
N GLY A 64 18.61 71.54 19.18
CA GLY A 64 19.99 71.22 18.84
C GLY A 64 20.64 70.20 19.78
N MET A 65 20.22 70.12 21.05
CA MET A 65 20.73 69.14 22.02
C MET A 65 19.92 67.84 22.02
N LEU A 66 18.58 67.94 21.95
CA LEU A 66 17.69 66.78 22.01
C LEU A 66 17.65 66.00 20.71
N ASN A 67 17.73 66.63 19.53
CA ASN A 67 17.69 65.89 18.26
C ASN A 67 18.84 64.89 18.11
N PRO A 68 20.11 65.24 18.34
CA PRO A 68 21.20 64.28 18.28
C PRO A 68 21.07 63.15 19.31
N LEU A 69 20.64 63.46 20.53
CA LEU A 69 20.43 62.47 21.59
C LEU A 69 19.30 61.48 21.23
N LEU A 70 18.14 62.00 20.81
CA LEU A 70 17.00 61.19 20.38
C LEU A 70 17.34 60.36 19.13
N SER A 71 18.08 60.93 18.17
CA SER A 71 18.53 60.21 16.97
C SER A 71 19.49 59.06 17.31
N PHE A 72 20.39 59.27 18.27
CA PHE A 72 21.28 58.21 18.74
C PHE A 72 20.52 57.08 19.46
N LEU A 73 19.56 57.43 20.33
CA LEU A 73 18.69 56.45 20.98
C LEU A 73 17.83 55.68 19.97
N ALA A 74 17.31 56.37 18.95
CA ALA A 74 16.55 55.74 17.86
C ALA A 74 17.43 54.75 17.06
N LEU A 75 18.69 55.12 16.77
CA LEU A 75 19.64 54.22 16.11
C LEU A 75 19.91 52.97 16.95
N ILE A 76 20.11 53.10 18.26
CA ILE A 76 20.29 51.95 19.17
C ILE A 76 19.06 51.06 19.16
N ALA A 77 17.86 51.64 19.24
CA ALA A 77 16.61 50.89 19.21
C ALA A 77 16.44 50.10 17.89
N ILE A 78 16.78 50.70 16.75
CA ILE A 78 16.75 50.05 15.44
C ILE A 78 17.77 48.91 15.39
N LEU A 79 19.01 49.13 15.83
CA LEU A 79 20.04 48.08 15.86
C LEU A 79 19.62 46.89 16.73
N GLN A 80 19.01 47.15 17.89
CA GLN A 80 18.44 46.09 18.73
C GLN A 80 17.31 45.35 18.02
N THR A 81 16.42 46.08 17.34
CA THR A 81 15.32 45.49 16.57
C THR A 81 15.83 44.58 15.46
N ILE A 82 16.84 45.02 14.70
CA ILE A 82 17.47 44.20 13.64
C ILE A 82 18.08 42.93 14.23
N LYS A 83 18.77 43.03 15.36
CA LYS A 83 19.34 41.86 16.03
C LYS A 83 18.27 40.85 16.46
N LEU A 84 17.16 41.33 17.01
CA LEU A 84 16.03 40.48 17.39
C LEU A 84 15.37 39.84 16.17
N GLN A 85 15.21 40.59 15.07
CA GLN A 85 14.68 40.08 13.81
C GLN A 85 15.58 39.01 13.18
N GLN A 86 16.91 39.16 13.27
CA GLN A 86 17.84 38.13 12.79
C GLN A 86 17.70 36.84 13.60
N GLN A 87 17.60 36.94 14.92
CA GLN A 87 17.41 35.78 15.79
C GLN A 87 16.07 35.07 15.57
N SER A 88 14.99 35.83 15.35
CA SER A 88 13.69 35.23 15.04
C SER A 88 13.71 34.52 13.69
N LEU A 89 14.35 35.10 12.66
CA LEU A 89 14.53 34.46 11.36
C LEU A 89 15.36 33.18 11.44
N GLU A 90 16.43 33.17 12.25
CA GLU A 90 17.23 31.95 12.48
C GLU A 90 16.39 30.85 13.14
N THR A 91 15.62 31.19 14.17
CA THR A 91 14.73 30.24 14.85
C THR A 91 13.67 29.69 13.90
N THR A 92 13.00 30.56 13.13
CA THR A 92 12.01 30.14 12.12
C THR A 92 12.63 29.25 11.05
N ARG A 93 13.86 29.54 10.60
CA ARG A 93 14.57 28.67 9.65
C ARG A 93 14.87 27.30 10.24
N GLN A 94 15.23 27.21 11.52
CA GLN A 94 15.46 25.94 12.19
C GLN A 94 14.16 25.15 12.33
N GLU A 95 13.08 25.77 12.77
CA GLU A 95 11.75 25.14 12.87
C GLU A 95 11.25 24.63 11.50
N LEU A 96 11.43 25.41 10.43
CA LEU A 96 11.10 24.98 9.07
C LEU A 96 11.94 23.78 8.61
N LYS A 97 13.23 23.74 8.96
CA LYS A 97 14.09 22.58 8.66
C LYS A 97 13.62 21.33 9.38
N LEU A 98 13.32 21.44 10.67
CA LEU A 98 12.78 20.32 11.46
C LEU A 98 11.43 19.85 10.91
N SER A 99 10.51 20.78 10.62
CA SER A 99 9.20 20.46 10.04
C SER A 99 9.31 19.76 8.68
N THR A 100 10.24 20.22 7.82
CA THR A 100 10.47 19.55 6.53
C THR A 100 11.09 18.17 6.68
N GLU A 101 11.94 17.94 7.70
CA GLU A 101 12.48 16.63 8.04
C GLU A 101 11.40 15.69 8.57
N GLU A 102 10.55 16.14 9.50
CA GLU A 102 9.39 15.40 9.99
C GLU A 102 8.43 15.01 8.87
N LEU A 103 8.13 15.95 7.96
CA LEU A 103 7.30 15.68 6.78
C LEU A 103 7.92 14.65 5.85
N ARG A 104 9.26 14.65 5.69
CA ARG A 104 9.95 13.61 4.91
C ARG A 104 9.84 12.25 5.60
N GLY A 105 10.02 12.19 6.92
CA GLY A 105 9.82 10.97 7.71
C GLY A 105 8.40 10.43 7.58
N SER A 106 7.41 11.30 7.74
CA SER A 106 5.98 10.96 7.59
C SER A 106 5.64 10.44 6.18
N ARG A 107 6.17 11.08 5.13
CA ARG A 107 5.99 10.60 3.74
C ARG A 107 6.58 9.21 3.53
N LYS A 108 7.77 8.95 4.07
CA LYS A 108 8.42 7.63 3.98
C LYS A 108 7.59 6.55 4.68
N ALA A 109 7.14 6.84 5.91
CA ALA A 109 6.27 5.93 6.66
C ALA A 109 4.94 5.66 5.92
N LEU A 110 4.34 6.68 5.30
CA LEU A 110 3.13 6.53 4.50
C LEU A 110 3.36 5.68 3.25
N GLU A 111 4.53 5.80 2.61
CA GLU A 111 4.90 4.98 1.45
C GLU A 111 5.08 3.50 1.84
N GLU A 112 5.72 3.24 2.98
CA GLU A 112 5.86 1.89 3.55
C GLU A 112 4.50 1.31 3.94
N GLN A 113 3.63 2.12 4.57
CA GLN A 113 2.27 1.73 4.90
C GLN A 113 1.44 1.41 3.65
N LYS A 114 1.58 2.21 2.58
CA LYS A 114 0.90 1.96 1.30
C LYS A 114 1.30 0.60 0.72
N LYS A 115 2.59 0.27 0.71
CA LYS A 115 3.09 -1.03 0.25
C LYS A 115 2.47 -2.18 1.06
N SER A 116 2.44 -2.06 2.38
CA SER A 116 1.82 -3.07 3.25
C SER A 116 0.30 -3.19 3.03
N LEU A 117 -0.40 -2.08 2.77
CA LEU A 117 -1.84 -2.09 2.46
C LEU A 117 -2.12 -2.75 1.12
N ASP A 118 -1.27 -2.55 0.11
CA ASP A 118 -1.42 -3.20 -1.18
C ASP A 118 -1.24 -4.72 -1.03
N ASP A 119 -0.27 -5.18 -0.23
CA ASP A 119 -0.09 -6.60 0.12
C ASP A 119 -1.33 -7.17 0.85
N GLN A 120 -1.85 -6.47 1.86
CA GLN A 120 -3.06 -6.88 2.60
C GLN A 120 -4.32 -6.93 1.73
N ARG A 121 -4.46 -5.98 0.79
CA ARG A 121 -5.57 -5.95 -0.18
C ARG A 121 -5.51 -7.14 -1.10
N PHE A 122 -4.31 -7.48 -1.59
CA PHE A 122 -4.09 -8.67 -2.39
C PHE A 122 -4.47 -9.92 -1.60
N GLU A 123 -3.94 -10.10 -0.40
CA GLU A 123 -4.22 -11.23 0.50
C GLU A 123 -5.72 -11.43 0.73
N SER A 124 -6.40 -10.35 1.11
CA SER A 124 -7.85 -10.37 1.35
C SER A 124 -8.64 -10.77 0.11
N ALA A 125 -8.25 -10.25 -1.07
CA ALA A 125 -8.88 -10.60 -2.34
C ALA A 125 -8.60 -12.06 -2.74
N PHE A 126 -7.37 -12.53 -2.52
CA PHE A 126 -6.96 -13.91 -2.78
C PHE A 126 -7.77 -14.88 -1.91
N PHE A 127 -7.78 -14.68 -0.59
CA PHE A 127 -8.45 -15.60 0.33
C PHE A 127 -9.96 -15.61 0.13
N LYS A 128 -10.57 -14.45 -0.16
CA LYS A 128 -11.98 -14.39 -0.55
C LYS A 128 -12.27 -15.22 -1.81
N ARG A 129 -11.38 -15.14 -2.82
CA ARG A 129 -11.53 -15.93 -4.05
C ARG A 129 -11.33 -17.43 -3.80
N ALA A 130 -10.33 -17.79 -3.00
CA ALA A 130 -10.06 -19.17 -2.61
C ALA A 130 -11.24 -19.77 -1.80
N GLU A 131 -11.81 -18.99 -0.87
CA GLU A 131 -13.00 -19.38 -0.12
C GLU A 131 -14.19 -19.65 -1.04
N LEU A 132 -14.45 -18.77 -2.02
CA LEU A 132 -15.50 -18.98 -3.01
C LEU A 132 -15.28 -20.28 -3.80
N LEU A 133 -14.06 -20.49 -4.31
CA LEU A 133 -13.67 -21.71 -5.01
C LEU A 133 -13.92 -22.96 -4.15
N PHE A 134 -13.47 -22.96 -2.89
CA PHE A 134 -13.63 -24.09 -1.99
C PHE A 134 -15.09 -24.33 -1.63
N SER A 135 -15.88 -23.27 -1.43
CA SER A 135 -17.31 -23.38 -1.12
C SER A 135 -18.09 -23.99 -2.28
N GLU A 136 -17.85 -23.52 -3.51
CA GLU A 136 -18.53 -24.01 -4.71
C GLU A 136 -18.14 -25.47 -4.95
N ARG A 137 -16.84 -25.77 -4.97
CA ARG A 137 -16.34 -27.14 -5.12
C ARG A 137 -16.93 -28.07 -4.08
N ASN A 138 -16.90 -27.72 -2.79
CA ASN A 138 -17.41 -28.58 -1.73
C ASN A 138 -18.94 -28.76 -1.83
N SER A 139 -19.69 -27.77 -2.31
CA SER A 139 -21.13 -27.90 -2.53
C SER A 139 -21.44 -28.90 -3.65
N LEU A 140 -20.67 -28.87 -4.74
CA LEU A 140 -20.83 -29.81 -5.86
C LEU A 140 -20.43 -31.24 -5.45
N LEU A 141 -19.37 -31.37 -4.65
CA LEU A 141 -18.94 -32.67 -4.12
C LEU A 141 -19.96 -33.28 -3.15
N LYS A 142 -20.63 -32.47 -2.31
CA LYS A 142 -21.67 -32.96 -1.40
C LYS A 142 -22.95 -33.37 -2.13
N ASN A 143 -23.30 -32.66 -3.21
CA ASN A 143 -24.48 -32.96 -4.02
C ASN A 143 -24.27 -34.18 -4.95
N ALA A 144 -23.02 -34.57 -5.18
CA ALA A 144 -22.68 -35.85 -5.80
C ALA A 144 -22.77 -36.96 -4.74
N ASN A 145 -23.82 -37.79 -4.77
CA ASN A 145 -23.92 -38.97 -3.91
C ASN A 145 -22.64 -39.83 -4.06
N LYS A 146 -21.94 -40.05 -2.95
CA LYS A 146 -20.62 -40.71 -2.88
C LYS A 146 -20.60 -42.07 -3.60
N SER A 147 -21.67 -42.87 -3.49
CA SER A 147 -21.77 -44.16 -4.19
C SER A 147 -22.01 -44.05 -5.69
N GLN A 148 -22.55 -42.94 -6.17
CA GLN A 148 -22.87 -42.72 -7.58
C GLN A 148 -21.68 -42.11 -8.33
N PHE A 149 -20.86 -41.30 -7.64
CA PHE A 149 -19.57 -40.83 -8.15
C PHE A 149 -18.53 -41.96 -8.15
N ASP A 150 -18.42 -42.73 -7.06
CA ASP A 150 -17.53 -43.90 -7.01
C ASP A 150 -17.94 -44.95 -8.06
N TYR A 151 -19.25 -45.21 -8.25
CA TYR A 151 -19.74 -46.10 -9.33
C TYR A 151 -19.53 -45.52 -10.74
N GLN A 152 -19.59 -44.20 -10.95
CA GLN A 152 -19.31 -43.58 -12.25
C GLN A 152 -17.82 -43.51 -12.58
N ILE A 153 -16.95 -43.42 -11.57
CA ILE A 153 -15.50 -43.60 -11.70
C ILE A 153 -15.18 -45.08 -11.97
N GLN A 154 -15.89 -46.01 -11.33
CA GLN A 154 -15.67 -47.46 -11.42
C GLN A 154 -16.28 -48.10 -12.68
N CYS A 155 -17.40 -47.58 -13.21
CA CYS A 155 -17.90 -47.89 -14.56
C CYS A 155 -17.03 -47.28 -15.67
N GLY A 156 -16.02 -46.48 -15.29
CA GLY A 156 -14.94 -45.98 -16.13
C GLY A 156 -13.77 -46.96 -16.26
N GLU A 157 -13.99 -48.28 -16.30
CA GLU A 157 -12.99 -49.26 -16.79
C GLU A 157 -12.72 -49.13 -18.31
N GLY A 158 -12.89 -47.94 -18.90
CA GLY A 158 -12.64 -47.75 -20.33
C GLY A 158 -12.47 -46.31 -20.79
N GLU A 159 -12.99 -45.30 -20.10
CA GLU A 159 -12.83 -43.91 -20.52
C GLU A 159 -12.56 -42.97 -19.35
N ASN A 160 -11.31 -42.49 -19.31
CA ASN A 160 -10.81 -41.45 -18.39
C ASN A 160 -11.79 -40.27 -18.29
N LEU A 161 -11.87 -39.65 -17.11
CA LEU A 161 -12.47 -38.33 -16.89
C LEU A 161 -12.06 -37.31 -17.97
N GLU A 162 -10.85 -37.45 -18.50
CA GLU A 162 -10.30 -36.72 -19.65
C GLU A 162 -11.08 -36.95 -20.96
N LYS A 163 -11.60 -38.15 -21.25
CA LYS A 163 -12.47 -38.41 -22.42
C LYS A 163 -13.88 -37.87 -22.23
N ILE A 164 -14.42 -37.93 -21.01
CA ILE A 164 -15.76 -37.38 -20.71
C ILE A 164 -15.75 -35.84 -20.79
N VAL A 165 -14.68 -35.21 -20.28
CA VAL A 165 -14.58 -33.75 -20.17
C VAL A 165 -13.80 -33.11 -21.33
N LEU A 166 -12.70 -33.70 -21.82
CA LEU A 166 -11.92 -33.19 -22.97
C LEU A 166 -12.30 -33.85 -24.30
N GLY A 167 -12.83 -35.08 -24.29
CA GLY A 167 -13.24 -35.80 -25.51
C GLY A 167 -14.50 -35.21 -26.17
N SER A 168 -15.43 -34.66 -25.40
CA SER A 168 -16.58 -33.92 -25.91
C SER A 168 -16.20 -32.54 -26.51
N ALA A 169 -15.04 -32.00 -26.13
CA ALA A 169 -14.52 -30.74 -26.65
C ALA A 169 -13.61 -30.90 -27.88
N TYR A 170 -12.89 -32.03 -28.04
CA TYR A 170 -11.85 -32.15 -29.08
C TYR A 170 -11.70 -33.48 -29.82
N SER A 171 -12.55 -34.50 -29.62
CA SER A 171 -12.42 -35.74 -30.41
C SER A 171 -13.40 -35.78 -31.60
N LYS A 172 -12.86 -35.72 -32.83
CA LYS A 172 -13.55 -36.37 -33.96
C LYS A 172 -13.71 -37.85 -33.58
N PRO A 173 -14.89 -38.46 -33.83
CA PRO A 173 -15.17 -39.81 -33.36
C PRO A 173 -14.30 -40.81 -34.12
N SER A 174 -13.22 -41.27 -33.49
CA SER A 174 -12.42 -42.38 -34.02
C SER A 174 -12.85 -43.69 -33.36
N GLY A 175 -13.82 -44.35 -33.99
CA GLY A 175 -13.82 -45.78 -34.28
C GLY A 175 -13.72 -46.81 -33.15
N ARG A 176 -14.84 -47.53 -32.96
CA ARG A 176 -14.98 -48.97 -32.63
C ARG A 176 -14.57 -49.43 -31.23
N GLU A 177 -15.55 -49.51 -30.33
CA GLU A 177 -15.70 -50.68 -29.46
C GLU A 177 -17.16 -51.14 -29.44
N LYS A 178 -17.37 -52.42 -29.76
CA LYS A 178 -18.68 -53.09 -29.82
C LYS A 178 -19.14 -53.42 -28.41
N PHE A 179 -20.21 -52.80 -27.94
CA PHE A 179 -20.96 -53.31 -26.78
C PHE A 179 -21.69 -54.60 -27.18
N LYS A 180 -21.53 -55.66 -26.38
CA LYS A 180 -22.21 -56.93 -26.59
C LYS A 180 -23.71 -56.75 -26.36
N GLU A 181 -24.48 -57.03 -27.41
CA GLU A 181 -25.92 -57.27 -27.38
C GLU A 181 -26.20 -58.44 -26.45
N ASP A 182 -26.85 -58.20 -25.30
CA ASP A 182 -27.75 -59.16 -24.65
C ASP A 182 -28.36 -58.55 -23.38
N THR A 183 -29.27 -57.60 -23.60
CA THR A 183 -30.46 -57.30 -22.77
C THR A 183 -31.10 -56.06 -23.38
N ALA A 184 -32.12 -56.27 -24.22
CA ALA A 184 -32.83 -55.18 -24.86
C ALA A 184 -33.59 -54.35 -23.81
N LEU A 185 -33.06 -53.21 -23.37
CA LEU A 185 -33.95 -52.17 -22.87
C LEU A 185 -34.78 -51.61 -24.04
N PRO A 186 -36.04 -51.20 -23.84
CA PRO A 186 -36.82 -50.53 -24.87
C PRO A 186 -36.07 -49.28 -25.36
N ALA A 187 -36.10 -49.00 -26.67
CA ALA A 187 -35.45 -47.83 -27.26
C ALA A 187 -35.86 -46.50 -26.57
N ASP A 188 -37.06 -46.45 -25.99
CA ASP A 188 -37.56 -45.32 -25.21
C ASP A 188 -36.90 -45.21 -23.83
N ALA A 189 -36.59 -46.33 -23.18
CA ALA A 189 -35.83 -46.34 -21.94
C ALA A 189 -34.37 -45.91 -22.20
N TYR A 190 -33.77 -46.34 -23.32
CA TYR A 190 -32.47 -45.82 -23.74
C TYR A 190 -32.53 -44.32 -24.05
N ARG A 191 -33.55 -43.82 -24.77
CA ARG A 191 -33.68 -42.38 -25.04
C ARG A 191 -33.85 -41.58 -23.76
N VAL A 192 -34.74 -42.00 -22.86
CA VAL A 192 -34.98 -41.30 -21.59
C VAL A 192 -33.75 -41.39 -20.70
N VAL A 193 -33.11 -42.54 -20.56
CA VAL A 193 -31.86 -42.69 -19.79
C VAL A 193 -30.76 -41.85 -20.43
N ASN A 194 -30.60 -41.85 -21.76
CA ASN A 194 -29.54 -41.09 -22.43
C ASN A 194 -29.83 -39.57 -22.42
N GLU A 195 -31.09 -39.12 -22.53
CA GLU A 195 -31.50 -37.72 -22.34
C GLU A 195 -31.35 -37.27 -20.88
N HIS A 196 -31.67 -38.14 -19.92
CA HIS A 196 -31.53 -37.86 -18.49
C HIS A 196 -30.05 -37.86 -18.08
N PHE A 197 -29.25 -38.81 -18.58
CA PHE A 197 -27.80 -38.82 -18.42
C PHE A 197 -27.15 -37.64 -19.13
N THR A 198 -27.53 -37.27 -20.34
CA THR A 198 -26.95 -36.12 -21.04
C THR A 198 -27.36 -34.79 -20.42
N LYS A 199 -28.60 -34.60 -19.93
CA LYS A 199 -28.99 -33.39 -19.19
C LYS A 199 -28.35 -33.31 -17.80
N ILE A 200 -28.39 -34.38 -17.00
CA ILE A 200 -27.79 -34.42 -15.66
C ILE A 200 -26.27 -34.30 -15.75
N ASN A 201 -25.64 -34.95 -16.73
CA ASN A 201 -24.21 -34.80 -16.95
C ASN A 201 -23.88 -33.44 -17.56
N ALA A 202 -24.67 -32.85 -18.46
CA ALA A 202 -24.39 -31.50 -18.98
C ALA A 202 -24.44 -30.45 -17.87
N GLU A 203 -25.46 -30.45 -17.02
CA GLU A 203 -25.54 -29.52 -15.88
C GLU A 203 -24.39 -29.72 -14.88
N ARG A 204 -24.01 -30.98 -14.60
CA ARG A 204 -22.88 -31.29 -13.71
C ARG A 204 -21.51 -30.99 -14.34
N ILE A 205 -21.32 -31.24 -15.63
CA ILE A 205 -20.11 -30.90 -16.41
C ILE A 205 -19.98 -29.38 -16.48
N LEU A 206 -21.07 -28.66 -16.76
CA LEU A 206 -21.08 -27.19 -16.76
C LEU A 206 -20.78 -26.64 -15.35
N SER A 207 -21.35 -27.24 -14.30
CA SER A 207 -21.07 -26.86 -12.91
C SER A 207 -19.62 -27.16 -12.49
N TYR A 208 -19.01 -28.23 -13.00
CA TYR A 208 -17.60 -28.50 -12.72
C TYR A 208 -16.66 -27.63 -13.58
N SER A 209 -17.11 -27.22 -14.77
CA SER A 209 -16.37 -26.30 -15.62
C SER A 209 -16.21 -24.90 -15.00
N SER A 210 -17.18 -24.45 -14.17
CA SER A 210 -17.04 -23.22 -13.40
C SER A 210 -15.97 -23.35 -12.33
N VAL A 211 -15.93 -24.48 -11.60
CA VAL A 211 -14.85 -24.79 -10.64
C VAL A 211 -13.49 -24.79 -11.32
N GLN A 212 -13.35 -25.51 -12.44
CA GLN A 212 -12.11 -25.54 -13.22
C GLN A 212 -11.66 -24.13 -13.65
N ARG A 213 -12.59 -23.30 -14.14
CA ARG A 213 -12.30 -21.91 -14.48
C ARG A 213 -11.86 -21.09 -13.27
N GLN A 214 -12.48 -21.31 -12.11
CA GLN A 214 -12.11 -20.64 -10.87
C GLN A 214 -10.74 -21.09 -10.36
N ILE A 215 -10.38 -22.37 -10.48
CA ILE A 215 -9.04 -22.88 -10.16
C ILE A 215 -8.01 -22.11 -10.98
N ILE A 216 -8.14 -22.12 -12.31
CA ILE A 216 -7.21 -21.41 -13.20
C ILE A 216 -7.17 -19.91 -12.89
N GLY A 217 -8.33 -19.28 -12.70
CA GLY A 217 -8.40 -17.86 -12.37
C GLY A 217 -7.77 -17.52 -11.01
N THR A 218 -7.81 -18.42 -10.05
CA THR A 218 -7.20 -18.23 -8.73
C THR A 218 -5.69 -18.45 -8.76
N LEU A 219 -5.22 -19.44 -9.52
CA LEU A 219 -3.79 -19.66 -9.77
C LEU A 219 -3.15 -18.49 -10.54
N SER A 220 -3.83 -17.98 -11.57
CA SER A 220 -3.38 -16.79 -12.30
C SER A 220 -3.39 -15.54 -11.42
N PHE A 221 -4.38 -15.40 -10.53
CA PHE A 221 -4.40 -14.31 -9.55
C PHE A 221 -3.26 -14.43 -8.53
N ALA A 222 -2.95 -15.64 -8.04
CA ALA A 222 -1.82 -15.92 -7.14
C ALA A 222 -0.48 -15.43 -7.73
N CYS A 223 -0.31 -15.49 -9.05
CA CYS A 223 0.89 -15.04 -9.76
C CYS A 223 1.12 -13.52 -9.74
N GLN A 224 0.13 -12.75 -9.33
CA GLN A 224 0.24 -11.29 -9.15
C GLN A 224 0.79 -10.91 -7.78
N SER A 225 0.88 -11.87 -6.85
CA SER A 225 1.43 -11.65 -5.51
C SER A 225 2.94 -11.39 -5.55
N ARG A 226 3.45 -10.90 -4.41
CA ARG A 226 4.89 -10.76 -4.18
C ARG A 226 5.60 -12.11 -4.03
N ASP A 227 4.88 -13.14 -3.59
CA ASP A 227 5.40 -14.51 -3.44
C ASP A 227 4.46 -15.55 -4.10
N PRO A 228 4.46 -15.65 -5.44
CA PRO A 228 3.53 -16.51 -6.19
C PRO A 228 3.54 -17.97 -5.79
N LYS A 229 4.72 -18.53 -5.48
CA LYS A 229 4.88 -19.95 -5.16
C LYS A 229 4.03 -20.33 -3.95
N THR A 230 4.14 -19.56 -2.86
CA THR A 230 3.39 -19.83 -1.62
C THR A 230 1.88 -19.85 -1.84
N TYR A 231 1.34 -18.87 -2.58
CA TYR A 231 -0.10 -18.82 -2.86
C TYR A 231 -0.57 -19.95 -3.80
N ILE A 232 0.26 -20.34 -4.77
CA ILE A 232 -0.01 -21.49 -5.63
C ILE A 232 -0.02 -22.78 -4.81
N ASP A 233 0.95 -22.98 -3.93
CA ASP A 233 1.02 -24.15 -3.06
C ASP A 233 -0.22 -24.24 -2.15
N ILE A 234 -0.70 -23.10 -1.62
CA ILE A 234 -1.97 -23.05 -0.87
C ILE A 234 -3.13 -23.58 -1.72
N VAL A 235 -3.31 -23.09 -2.96
CA VAL A 235 -4.40 -23.55 -3.82
C VAL A 235 -4.26 -25.04 -4.13
N LEU A 236 -3.09 -25.45 -4.61
CA LEU A 236 -2.84 -26.82 -5.07
C LEU A 236 -2.93 -27.85 -3.94
N SER A 237 -2.51 -27.50 -2.72
CA SER A 237 -2.58 -28.40 -1.56
C SER A 237 -4.01 -28.82 -1.18
N VAL A 238 -5.01 -28.00 -1.56
CA VAL A 238 -6.42 -28.23 -1.27
C VAL A 238 -7.11 -28.98 -2.41
N LEU A 239 -6.49 -29.10 -3.59
CA LEU A 239 -7.06 -29.77 -4.76
C LEU A 239 -6.95 -31.30 -4.66
N THR A 240 -7.90 -31.99 -5.28
CA THR A 240 -7.86 -33.44 -5.44
C THR A 240 -6.90 -33.87 -6.56
N VAL A 241 -6.50 -35.15 -6.58
CA VAL A 241 -5.60 -35.68 -7.62
C VAL A 241 -6.13 -35.45 -9.05
N PRO A 242 -7.43 -35.65 -9.36
CA PRO A 242 -7.99 -35.33 -10.67
C PRO A 242 -7.96 -33.83 -11.01
N GLU A 243 -8.15 -32.96 -10.02
CA GLU A 243 -8.07 -31.49 -10.21
C GLU A 243 -6.64 -31.04 -10.49
N ILE A 244 -5.66 -31.64 -9.82
CA ILE A 244 -4.25 -31.38 -10.12
C ILE A 244 -3.90 -31.91 -11.51
N ALA A 245 -4.38 -33.09 -11.89
CA ALA A 245 -4.21 -33.62 -13.25
C ALA A 245 -4.81 -32.68 -14.31
N PHE A 246 -5.98 -32.11 -14.05
CA PHE A 246 -6.58 -31.08 -14.90
C PHE A 246 -5.69 -29.83 -15.01
N VAL A 247 -5.18 -29.31 -13.90
CA VAL A 247 -4.23 -28.20 -13.91
C VAL A 247 -3.04 -28.56 -14.79
N CYS A 248 -2.42 -29.74 -14.59
CA CYS A 248 -1.28 -30.22 -15.38
C CYS A 248 -1.55 -30.30 -16.88
N ALA A 249 -2.73 -30.81 -17.28
CA ALA A 249 -3.14 -30.86 -18.69
C ALA A 249 -3.32 -29.44 -19.28
N MET A 250 -3.79 -28.49 -18.48
CA MET A 250 -4.03 -27.11 -18.90
C MET A 250 -2.81 -26.20 -18.76
N ILE A 251 -1.74 -26.62 -18.07
CA ILE A 251 -0.54 -25.79 -17.80
C ILE A 251 0.00 -25.17 -19.09
N GLN A 252 0.04 -25.93 -20.20
CA GLN A 252 0.57 -25.45 -21.48
C GLN A 252 -0.29 -24.36 -22.13
N ALA A 253 -1.56 -24.24 -21.74
CA ALA A 253 -2.47 -23.20 -22.17
C ALA A 253 -2.50 -21.99 -21.22
N LEU A 254 -1.78 -22.05 -20.09
CA LEU A 254 -1.64 -20.94 -19.15
C LEU A 254 -0.60 -19.94 -19.65
N ASP A 255 -0.65 -18.74 -19.09
CA ASP A 255 0.41 -17.77 -19.33
C ASP A 255 1.77 -18.32 -18.83
N PRO A 256 2.89 -18.00 -19.50
CA PRO A 256 4.20 -18.59 -19.19
C PRO A 256 4.65 -18.35 -17.75
N ARG A 257 4.21 -17.26 -17.13
CA ARG A 257 4.56 -16.89 -15.77
C ARG A 257 3.87 -17.83 -14.77
N THR A 258 2.56 -18.03 -14.92
CA THR A 258 1.79 -18.97 -14.12
C THR A 258 2.31 -20.40 -14.28
N MET A 259 2.60 -20.83 -15.51
CA MET A 259 3.22 -22.13 -15.78
C MET A 259 4.52 -22.32 -14.99
N SER A 260 5.44 -21.34 -15.03
CA SER A 260 6.74 -21.42 -14.36
C SER A 260 6.59 -21.62 -12.84
N TYR A 261 5.72 -20.84 -12.19
CA TYR A 261 5.53 -20.96 -10.74
C TYR A 261 4.81 -22.25 -10.34
N ILE A 262 3.91 -22.78 -11.17
CA ILE A 262 3.30 -24.10 -10.92
C ILE A 262 4.36 -25.19 -10.97
N TYR A 263 5.34 -25.13 -11.87
CA TYR A 263 6.43 -26.12 -11.88
C TYR A 263 7.36 -26.03 -10.67
N GLN A 264 7.49 -24.85 -10.07
CA GLN A 264 8.27 -24.63 -8.84
C GLN A 264 7.51 -25.01 -7.56
N SER A 265 6.22 -25.36 -7.66
CA SER A 265 5.38 -25.76 -6.53
C SER A 265 5.90 -27.01 -5.82
N ASP A 266 5.93 -26.96 -4.49
CA ASP A 266 6.32 -28.12 -3.69
C ASP A 266 5.27 -29.24 -3.80
N VAL A 267 4.00 -28.88 -3.96
CA VAL A 267 2.88 -29.82 -4.18
C VAL A 267 3.05 -30.58 -5.50
N ILE A 268 3.37 -29.87 -6.59
CA ILE A 268 3.61 -30.51 -7.89
C ILE A 268 4.85 -31.40 -7.84
N SER A 269 5.91 -30.96 -7.18
CA SER A 269 7.16 -31.73 -7.08
C SER A 269 7.04 -33.01 -6.25
N SER A 270 6.06 -33.07 -5.33
CA SER A 270 5.82 -34.20 -4.43
C SER A 270 4.71 -35.13 -4.91
N ILE A 271 4.03 -34.81 -6.02
CA ILE A 271 2.90 -35.61 -6.50
C ILE A 271 3.36 -36.94 -7.08
N ASN A 272 2.60 -38.00 -6.79
CA ASN A 272 2.85 -39.31 -7.36
C ASN A 272 2.39 -39.34 -8.83
N LEU A 273 3.35 -39.25 -9.76
CA LEU A 273 3.10 -39.25 -11.21
C LEU A 273 2.36 -40.50 -11.69
N VAL A 274 2.50 -41.65 -11.02
CA VAL A 274 1.77 -42.88 -11.36
C VAL A 274 0.28 -42.68 -11.11
N LYS A 275 -0.09 -42.14 -9.94
CA LYS A 275 -1.49 -41.80 -9.64
C LYS A 275 -2.04 -40.72 -10.56
N LEU A 276 -1.20 -39.78 -11.01
CA LEU A 276 -1.62 -38.74 -11.95
C LEU A 276 -1.90 -39.31 -13.35
N SER A 277 -1.17 -40.36 -13.75
CA SER A 277 -1.33 -41.03 -15.05
C SER A 277 -2.65 -41.76 -15.25
N ASP A 278 -3.38 -42.02 -14.17
CA ASP A 278 -4.74 -42.53 -14.21
C ASP A 278 -5.75 -41.47 -14.68
N TYR A 279 -5.37 -40.18 -14.69
CA TYR A 279 -6.28 -39.06 -14.94
C TYR A 279 -5.87 -38.13 -16.10
N THR A 280 -4.63 -38.23 -16.61
CA THR A 280 -4.16 -37.38 -17.72
C THR A 280 -3.17 -38.10 -18.65
N ASP A 281 -3.15 -37.71 -19.94
CA ASP A 281 -2.26 -38.25 -20.96
C ASP A 281 -0.77 -38.19 -20.54
N ARG A 282 -0.05 -39.30 -20.74
CA ARG A 282 1.38 -39.44 -20.46
C ARG A 282 2.24 -38.36 -21.15
N ARG A 283 1.77 -37.75 -22.24
CA ARG A 283 2.46 -36.63 -22.89
C ARG A 283 2.58 -35.41 -21.97
N TYR A 284 1.51 -35.05 -21.26
CA TYR A 284 1.53 -33.92 -20.32
C TYR A 284 2.40 -34.23 -19.09
N LEU A 285 2.36 -35.48 -18.62
CA LEU A 285 3.20 -35.93 -17.51
C LEU A 285 4.69 -35.92 -17.84
N ARG A 286 5.05 -36.27 -19.08
CA ARG A 286 6.45 -36.20 -19.53
C ARG A 286 6.95 -34.76 -19.53
N GLY A 287 6.16 -33.83 -20.09
CA GLY A 287 6.49 -32.41 -20.07
C GLY A 287 6.59 -31.84 -18.65
N LEU A 288 5.69 -32.26 -17.75
CA LEU A 288 5.74 -31.89 -16.33
C LEU A 288 7.00 -32.45 -15.65
N GLN A 289 7.37 -33.70 -15.91
CA GLN A 289 8.55 -34.33 -15.33
C GLN A 289 9.85 -33.66 -15.80
N GLU A 290 9.95 -33.35 -17.10
CA GLU A 290 11.07 -32.59 -17.68
C GLU A 290 11.16 -31.18 -17.09
N ALA A 291 10.01 -30.49 -16.96
CA ALA A 291 9.95 -29.16 -16.36
C ALA A 291 10.42 -29.16 -14.90
N ILE A 292 9.91 -30.09 -14.07
CA ILE A 292 10.32 -30.24 -12.65
C ILE A 292 11.82 -30.51 -12.53
N HIS A 293 12.39 -31.33 -13.42
CA HIS A 293 13.83 -31.61 -13.41
C HIS A 293 14.68 -30.40 -13.81
N SER A 294 14.16 -29.53 -14.69
CA SER A 294 14.89 -28.32 -15.11
C SER A 294 14.80 -27.14 -14.11
N THR A 295 13.83 -27.19 -13.18
CA THR A 295 13.65 -26.16 -12.14
C THR A 295 14.34 -26.48 -10.82
N ARG A 296 14.85 -27.71 -10.65
CA ARG A 296 15.72 -28.12 -9.53
C ARG A 296 17.19 -27.89 -9.86
#